data_AF-A0A5C7FLN9-F1
#
_entry.id   AF-A0A5C7FLN9-F1
#
_cell.length_a   1.000
_cell.length_b   1.000
_cell.length_c   1.000
_cell.angle_alpha   90.00
_cell.angle_beta   90.00
_cell.angle_gamma   90.00
#
_symmetry.space_group_name_H-M   'P 1'
#
loop_
_entity.id
_entity.type
_entity.pdbx_description
1 polymer ?
#
loop_
_entity_poly.entity_id
_entity_poly.type
_entity_poly.pdbx_seq_one_letter_code
_entity_poly.pdbx_strand_id
1 'polypeptide(L)'
;MPFKLNRKKQTLEATHVQCPSCENISAVEKWNNIVKHTYGDSAPDVRQAAINRKNSFPFQCPSCYKGYSAHVLIFHQSEARRQKLSSSSKPSELS
;
A
#
# COMPACT_ATOMS: atom_id res chain seq x y z
N MET A 1 -1.76 -18.94 15.73
CA MET A 1 -1.99 -18.19 14.48
C MET A 1 -1.29 -16.82 14.52
N PRO A 2 -0.03 -16.70 14.04
CA PRO A 2 0.81 -15.50 14.22
C PRO A 2 0.79 -14.53 13.02
N PHE A 3 -0.32 -14.39 12.30
CA PHE A 3 -0.37 -13.61 11.05
C PHE A 3 -0.78 -12.13 11.20
N LYS A 4 -1.19 -11.67 12.39
CA LYS A 4 -1.79 -10.33 12.56
C LYS A 4 -0.80 -9.17 12.69
N LEU A 5 0.41 -9.40 13.21
CA LEU A 5 1.41 -8.35 13.39
C LEU A 5 2.12 -7.95 12.09
N ASN A 6 2.17 -8.86 11.11
CA ASN A 6 2.91 -8.61 9.87
C ASN A 6 2.16 -7.71 8.87
N ARG A 7 0.83 -7.63 8.96
CA ARG A 7 0.02 -6.81 8.05
C ARG A 7 0.27 -5.31 8.20
N LYS A 8 0.43 -4.81 9.43
CA LYS A 8 0.70 -3.37 9.65
C LYS A 8 2.02 -2.91 9.02
N LYS A 9 3.08 -3.70 9.20
CA LYS A 9 4.39 -3.44 8.58
C LYS A 9 4.28 -3.49 7.04
N GLN A 10 3.60 -4.51 6.51
CA GLN A 10 3.39 -4.64 5.07
C GLN A 10 2.64 -3.45 4.47
N THR A 11 1.63 -2.90 5.15
CA THR A 11 0.91 -1.70 4.71
C THR A 11 1.77 -0.43 4.77
N LEU A 12 2.60 -0.24 5.81
CA LEU A 12 3.52 0.90 5.88
C LEU A 12 4.59 0.85 4.79
N GLU A 13 5.09 -0.35 4.51
CA GLU A 13 6.12 -0.58 3.48
C GLU A 13 5.54 -0.76 2.07
N ALA A 14 4.21 -0.72 1.92
CA ALA A 14 3.59 -0.82 0.62
C ALA A 14 3.93 0.41 -0.23
N THR A 15 4.26 0.14 -1.48
CA THR A 15 4.58 1.16 -2.50
C THR A 15 3.39 1.42 -3.42
N HIS A 16 2.51 0.43 -3.54
CA HIS A 16 1.40 0.42 -4.47
C HIS A 16 0.10 0.09 -3.75
N VAL A 17 -1.00 0.62 -4.27
CA VAL A 17 -2.37 0.40 -3.80
C VAL A 17 -3.21 -0.06 -4.98
N GLN A 18 -3.95 -1.14 -4.78
CA GLN A 18 -4.90 -1.65 -5.75
C GLN A 18 -6.32 -1.20 -5.36
N CYS A 19 -7.03 -0.67 -6.36
CA CYS A 19 -8.44 -0.32 -6.21
C CYS A 19 -9.30 -1.59 -6.19
N PRO A 20 -10.25 -1.74 -5.25
CA PRO A 20 -11.10 -2.93 -5.18
C PRO A 20 -12.18 -3.00 -6.26
N SER A 21 -12.47 -1.92 -6.99
CA SER A 21 -13.51 -1.95 -8.04
C SER A 21 -12.98 -2.00 -9.47
N CYS A 22 -11.85 -1.36 -9.76
CA CYS A 22 -11.28 -1.39 -11.11
C CYS A 22 -9.97 -2.19 -11.17
N GLU A 23 -9.56 -2.78 -10.04
CA GLU A 23 -8.36 -3.63 -9.88
C GLU A 23 -7.05 -2.98 -10.34
N ASN A 24 -7.06 -1.67 -10.58
CA ASN A 24 -5.91 -0.94 -11.05
C ASN A 24 -4.93 -0.72 -9.90
N ILE A 25 -3.66 -1.05 -10.15
CA ILE A 25 -2.55 -0.91 -9.21
C ILE A 25 -1.85 0.40 -9.49
N SER A 26 -1.82 1.28 -8.50
CA SER A 26 -1.23 2.62 -8.61
C SER A 26 -0.35 2.94 -7.43
N ALA A 27 0.63 3.82 -7.61
CA ALA A 27 1.55 4.22 -6.55
C ALA A 27 0.82 4.92 -5.41
N VAL A 28 1.23 4.64 -4.16
CA VAL A 28 0.71 5.29 -2.96
C VAL A 28 0.76 6.82 -3.05
N GLU A 29 1.83 7.35 -3.65
CA GLU A 29 2.05 8.78 -3.83
C GLU A 29 0.95 9.44 -4.68
N LYS A 30 0.45 8.75 -5.71
CA LYS A 30 -0.65 9.28 -6.53
C LYS A 30 -1.92 9.47 -5.70
N TRP A 31 -2.25 8.50 -4.84
CA TRP A 31 -3.40 8.59 -3.94
C TRP A 31 -3.24 9.74 -2.95
N ASN A 32 -2.07 9.84 -2.30
CA ASN A 32 -1.79 10.92 -1.36
C ASN A 32 -1.81 12.30 -2.03
N ASN A 33 -1.29 12.42 -3.25
CA ASN A 33 -1.27 13.68 -3.99
C ASN A 33 -2.69 14.16 -4.32
N ILE A 34 -3.59 13.27 -4.73
CA ILE A 34 -5.00 13.63 -4.95
C ILE A 34 -5.61 14.17 -3.66
N VAL A 35 -5.38 13.49 -2.54
CA VAL A 35 -5.95 13.94 -1.26
C VAL A 35 -5.36 15.28 -0.82
N LYS A 36 -4.04 15.46 -0.90
CA LYS A 36 -3.39 16.73 -0.58
C LYS A 36 -3.86 17.87 -1.48
N HIS A 37 -4.09 17.59 -2.76
CA HIS A 37 -4.61 18.58 -3.69
C HIS A 37 -6.04 19.00 -3.34
N THR A 38 -6.89 18.05 -2.92
CA THR A 38 -8.30 18.32 -2.59
C THR A 38 -8.50 18.90 -1.19
N TYR A 39 -7.75 18.43 -0.19
CA TYR A 39 -7.98 18.72 1.23
C TYR A 39 -6.82 19.48 1.90
N GLY A 40 -5.72 19.74 1.19
CA GLY A 40 -4.54 20.44 1.70
C GLY A 40 -3.55 19.54 2.46
N ASP A 41 -2.50 20.15 3.01
CA ASP A 41 -1.40 19.47 3.70
C ASP A 41 -1.79 18.77 5.01
N SER A 42 -2.99 19.03 5.55
CA SER A 42 -3.53 18.32 6.72
C SER A 42 -4.06 16.92 6.39
N ALA A 43 -4.03 16.52 5.12
CA ALA A 43 -4.45 15.21 4.65
C ALA A 43 -3.62 14.04 5.24
N PRO A 44 -4.26 12.96 5.72
CA PRO A 44 -3.54 11.79 6.20
C PRO A 44 -2.95 10.96 5.04
N ASP A 45 -1.81 10.32 5.27
CA ASP A 45 -1.25 9.33 4.35
C ASP A 45 -2.17 8.09 4.29
N VAL A 46 -2.44 7.59 3.08
CA VAL A 46 -3.32 6.44 2.84
C VAL A 46 -2.87 5.18 3.61
N ARG A 47 -1.57 4.99 3.83
CA ARG A 47 -1.04 3.86 4.60
C ARG A 47 -1.32 4.00 6.08
N GLN A 48 -1.15 5.21 6.63
CA GLN A 48 -1.47 5.49 8.03
C GLN A 48 -2.97 5.37 8.28
N ALA A 49 -3.78 5.89 7.36
CA ALA A 49 -5.23 5.77 7.41
C ALA A 49 -5.71 4.31 7.34
N ALA A 50 -5.03 3.45 6.56
CA ALA A 50 -5.38 2.03 6.48
C ALA A 50 -5.13 1.26 7.79
N ILE A 51 -4.13 1.67 8.58
CA ILE A 51 -3.80 1.04 9.85
C ILE A 51 -4.70 1.56 10.97
N ASN A 52 -5.06 2.84 10.91
CA ASN A 52 -5.96 3.45 11.87
C ASN A 52 -7.42 3.24 11.47
N ARG A 53 -8.06 2.17 11.98
CA ARG A 53 -9.48 1.87 11.71
C ARG A 53 -10.47 2.94 12.18
N LYS A 54 -10.05 3.86 13.06
CA LYS A 54 -10.88 5.02 13.44
C LYS A 54 -10.85 6.12 12.38
N ASN A 55 -9.93 6.04 11.41
CA ASN A 55 -9.82 6.96 10.30
C ASN A 55 -10.79 6.55 9.18
N SER A 56 -11.85 7.35 9.01
CA SER A 56 -12.85 7.21 7.94
C SER A 56 -12.58 8.13 6.75
N PHE A 57 -11.39 8.70 6.66
CA PHE A 57 -11.03 9.64 5.61
C PHE A 57 -11.22 9.02 4.21
N PRO A 58 -11.89 9.71 3.27
CA PRO A 58 -12.15 9.20 1.94
C PRO A 58 -10.93 9.36 1.03
N PHE A 59 -10.52 8.28 0.38
CA PHE A 59 -9.45 8.25 -0.61
C PHE A 59 -10.03 7.97 -1.99
N GLN A 60 -9.73 8.82 -2.96
CA GLN A 60 -10.23 8.66 -4.32
C GLN A 60 -9.26 7.84 -5.18
N CYS A 61 -9.80 6.85 -5.89
CA CYS A 61 -9.01 6.08 -6.87
C CYS A 61 -8.65 6.96 -8.08
N PRO A 62 -7.36 6.99 -8.51
CA PRO A 62 -6.93 7.78 -9.66
C PRO A 62 -7.47 7.28 -11.02
N SER A 63 -7.95 6.04 -11.10
CA SER A 63 -8.38 5.43 -12.37
C SER A 63 -9.89 5.46 -12.56
N CYS A 64 -10.66 5.10 -11.54
CA CYS A 64 -12.12 5.05 -11.62
C CYS A 64 -12.84 6.16 -10.83
N TYR A 65 -12.08 7.05 -10.17
CA TYR A 65 -12.57 8.23 -9.44
C TYR A 65 -13.55 7.94 -8.30
N LYS A 66 -13.74 6.65 -7.94
CA LYS A 66 -14.55 6.24 -6.80
C LYS A 66 -13.81 6.47 -5.49
N GLY A 67 -14.57 6.84 -4.46
CA GLY A 67 -14.07 7.04 -3.09
C GLY A 67 -14.09 5.76 -2.27
N TYR A 68 -13.02 5.50 -1.53
CA TYR A 68 -12.85 4.34 -0.67
C TYR A 68 -12.25 4.75 0.67
N SER A 69 -12.59 4.00 1.71
CA SER A 69 -11.85 4.10 2.96
C SER A 69 -10.54 3.32 2.85
N ALA A 70 -9.47 3.82 3.45
CA ALA A 70 -8.15 3.20 3.35
C ALA A 70 -8.09 1.74 3.84
N HIS A 71 -9.02 1.33 4.72
CA HIS A 71 -9.08 -0.03 5.27
C HIS A 71 -9.57 -1.10 4.28
N VAL A 72 -10.25 -0.72 3.20
CA VAL A 72 -10.69 -1.66 2.14
C VAL A 72 -9.71 -1.73 0.97
N LEU A 73 -8.69 -0.88 0.97
CA LEU A 73 -7.69 -0.86 -0.09
C LEU A 73 -6.70 -2.02 0.06
N ILE A 74 -6.25 -2.56 -1.07
CA ILE A 74 -5.30 -3.66 -1.10
C ILE A 74 -3.91 -3.07 -1.33
N PHE A 75 -2.99 -3.34 -0.41
CA PHE A 75 -1.64 -2.76 -0.43
C PHE A 75 -0.63 -3.77 -0.94
N HIS A 76 0.16 -3.36 -1.94
CA HIS A 76 1.19 -4.17 -2.58
C HIS A 76 2.58 -3.58 -2.37
N GLN A 77 3.55 -4.46 -2.12
CA GLN A 77 4.97 -4.10 -2.18
C GLN A 77 5.48 -4.29 -3.60
N SER A 78 6.28 -3.36 -4.10
CA SER A 78 6.94 -3.48 -5.40
C SER A 78 7.86 -4.70 -5.42
N GLU A 79 7.81 -5.49 -6.48
CA GLU A 79 8.66 -6.68 -6.68
C GLU A 79 10.17 -6.41 -6.58
N ALA A 80 10.61 -5.17 -6.81
CA ALA A 80 12.00 -4.74 -6.66
C ALA A 80 12.62 -5.06 -5.29
N ARG A 81 11.81 -5.19 -4.23
CA ARG A 81 12.29 -5.64 -2.90
C ARG A 81 12.21 -7.14 -2.66
N ARG A 82 11.34 -7.87 -3.36
CA ARG A 82 11.20 -9.33 -3.19
C ARG A 82 12.43 -10.08 -3.72
N GLN A 83 13.01 -9.61 -4.83
CA GLN A 83 14.20 -10.25 -5.41
C GLN A 83 15.44 -10.13 -4.50
N LYS A 84 15.56 -9.08 -3.67
CA LYS A 84 16.69 -8.94 -2.74
C LYS A 84 16.65 -9.91 -1.54
N LEU A 85 15.51 -10.48 -1.19
CA LEU A 85 15.41 -11.49 -0.12
C LEU A 85 15.51 -12.93 -0.64
N SER A 86 15.24 -13.19 -1.93
CA SER A 86 15.35 -14.53 -2.52
C SER A 86 16.75 -14.87 -3.05
N SER A 87 17.64 -13.89 -3.20
CA SER A 87 18.98 -14.10 -3.81
C SER A 87 20.11 -14.38 -2.80
N SER A 88 19.81 -14.60 -1.52
CA SER A 88 20.84 -14.83 -0.49
C SER A 88 21.06 -16.31 -0.13
N SER A 89 20.63 -17.24 -0.98
CA SER A 89 20.91 -18.68 -0.83
C SER A 89 21.81 -19.19 -1.96
N LYS A 90 23.11 -18.89 -1.88
CA LYS A 90 24.17 -19.75 -2.42
C LYS A 90 25.26 -19.88 -1.37
N PRO A 91 25.66 -21.12 -1.05
CA PRO A 91 26.95 -21.64 -1.50
C PRO A 91 26.74 -22.92 -2.34
N SER A 92 27.40 -23.14 -3.47
CA SER A 92 28.83 -23.47 -3.70
C SER A 92 29.16 -24.93 -3.36
N GLU A 93 29.84 -25.60 -4.32
CA GLU A 93 30.48 -26.94 -4.25
C GLU A 93 29.55 -28.18 -4.21
N LEU A 94 29.88 -29.33 -4.81
CA LEU A 94 31.18 -29.86 -5.21
C LEU A 94 31.03 -30.84 -6.40
N SER A 95 32.15 -30.95 -7.11
CA SER A 95 32.58 -31.88 -8.17
C SER A 95 31.96 -33.27 -8.26
#